data_AF-A0A8C6TJG3-F1
#
_entry.id   AF-A0A8C6TJG3-F1
#
_cell.length_a   1.000
_cell.length_b   1.000
_cell.length_c   1.000
_cell.angle_alpha   90.00
_cell.angle_beta   90.00
_cell.angle_gamma   90.00
#
_symmetry.space_group_name_H-M   'P 1'
#
loop_
_entity.id
_entity.type
_entity.pdbx_description
1 polymer ?
#
loop_
_entity_poly.entity_id
_entity_poly.type
_entity_poly.pdbx_seq_one_letter_code
_entity_poly.pdbx_strand_id
1 'polypeptide(L)'
;MESALCTLLSALVVLLCSSPECKGEDTVTQPEGDASVFKGHTATINCIFDSGSTNPTLFWYKKDKDDPPKCISAEYRAGGSWIPITLAGLNTTRFTNKIEGNSSALNIQDVRVSDSAVYYCALRPTVTGNTKL
;
A
#
# COMPACT_ATOMS: atom_id res chain seq x y z
N MET A 1 -8.93 -1.87 -62.26
CA MET A 1 -10.05 -1.12 -62.86
C MET A 1 -11.04 -0.89 -61.73
N GLU A 2 -11.00 0.30 -61.13
CA GLU A 2 -12.02 1.36 -61.33
C GLU A 2 -13.23 1.12 -60.42
N SER A 3 -13.80 2.07 -59.69
CA SER A 3 -13.49 3.47 -59.39
C SER A 3 -14.49 3.90 -58.31
N ALA A 4 -14.00 4.73 -57.38
CA ALA A 4 -14.68 5.74 -56.55
C ALA A 4 -16.22 5.80 -56.55
N LEU A 5 -16.80 6.05 -55.36
CA LEU A 5 -17.67 7.21 -55.17
C LEU A 5 -17.74 7.64 -53.69
N CYS A 6 -17.20 8.84 -53.47
CA CYS A 6 -17.57 9.82 -52.44
C CYS A 6 -17.55 9.42 -50.97
N THR A 7 -16.35 9.61 -50.38
CA THR A 7 -16.17 10.10 -49.02
C THR A 7 -17.00 11.36 -48.71
N LEU A 8 -17.44 11.43 -47.44
CA LEU A 8 -17.97 12.58 -46.67
C LEU A 8 -19.49 12.57 -46.41
N LEU A 9 -19.89 11.95 -45.29
CA LEU A 9 -20.74 12.56 -44.26
C LEU A 9 -20.89 11.63 -43.04
N SER A 10 -20.22 12.02 -41.95
CA SER A 10 -20.71 11.95 -40.55
C SER A 10 -21.52 10.72 -40.11
N ALA A 11 -20.85 9.66 -39.68
CA ALA A 11 -21.36 8.83 -38.59
C ALA A 11 -20.18 8.28 -37.80
N LEU A 12 -19.76 9.10 -36.84
CA LEU A 12 -18.83 8.78 -35.78
C LEU A 12 -19.35 7.54 -35.02
N VAL A 13 -18.82 6.35 -35.31
CA VAL A 13 -18.86 5.24 -34.35
C VAL A 13 -17.42 4.98 -33.95
N VAL A 14 -16.84 5.99 -33.31
CA VAL A 14 -15.83 5.72 -32.28
C VAL A 14 -16.61 4.93 -31.25
N LEU A 15 -16.39 3.61 -31.19
CA LEU A 15 -16.78 2.83 -30.02
C LEU A 15 -16.04 3.46 -28.85
N LEU A 16 -16.70 4.44 -28.22
CA LEU A 16 -16.38 4.87 -26.88
C LEU A 16 -16.62 3.64 -26.03
N CYS A 17 -15.55 2.92 -25.77
CA CYS A 17 -15.46 2.05 -24.61
C CYS A 17 -15.53 2.97 -23.38
N SER A 18 -16.70 3.53 -23.12
CA SER A 18 -17.04 4.17 -21.85
C SER A 18 -17.30 3.05 -20.86
N SER A 19 -16.23 2.36 -20.46
CA SER A 19 -16.28 1.53 -19.28
C SER A 19 -16.60 2.45 -18.10
N PRO A 20 -17.68 2.20 -17.34
CA PRO A 20 -17.88 2.90 -16.09
C PRO A 20 -16.73 2.47 -15.17
N GLU A 21 -15.89 3.44 -14.82
CA GLU A 21 -14.83 3.36 -13.81
C GLU A 21 -13.68 2.38 -14.14
N CYS A 22 -12.71 2.86 -14.92
CA CYS A 22 -11.33 2.43 -14.68
C CYS A 22 -10.94 2.92 -13.28
N LYS A 23 -11.27 2.17 -12.23
CA LYS A 23 -10.70 2.40 -10.90
C LYS A 23 -9.19 2.28 -11.03
N GLY A 24 -8.47 3.31 -10.59
CA GLY A 24 -7.01 3.33 -10.64
C GLY A 24 -6.43 2.10 -9.96
N GLU A 25 -5.36 1.57 -10.54
CA GLU A 25 -4.58 0.49 -9.93
C GLU A 25 -4.03 0.96 -8.57
N ASP A 26 -4.02 0.05 -7.59
CA ASP A 26 -3.38 0.35 -6.30
C ASP A 26 -1.88 0.54 -6.52
N THR A 27 -1.35 1.70 -6.14
CA THR A 27 0.09 1.97 -6.24
C THR A 27 0.68 2.23 -4.86
N VAL A 28 1.93 1.85 -4.69
CA VAL A 28 2.70 2.06 -3.48
C VAL A 28 4.10 2.53 -3.87
N THR A 29 4.54 3.63 -3.27
CA THR A 29 5.87 4.21 -3.45
C THR A 29 6.51 4.39 -2.08
N GLN A 30 7.64 3.70 -1.86
CA GLN A 30 8.49 3.95 -0.69
C GLN A 30 9.72 4.71 -1.17
N PRO A 31 9.98 5.93 -0.65
CA PRO A 31 11.20 6.65 -1.01
C PRO A 31 12.42 5.80 -0.65
N GLU A 32 13.30 5.59 -1.61
CA GLU A 32 14.49 4.77 -1.43
C GLU A 32 15.45 5.42 -0.41
N GLY A 33 16.00 4.60 0.48
CA GLY A 33 17.02 5.01 1.41
C GLY A 33 17.35 3.91 2.40
N ASP A 34 18.60 3.47 2.40
CA ASP A 34 19.14 2.71 3.52
C ASP A 34 19.20 3.63 4.74
N ALA A 35 18.29 3.40 5.69
CA ALA A 35 18.25 4.16 6.93
C ALA A 35 19.13 3.49 7.99
N SER A 36 20.28 4.11 8.29
CA SER A 36 21.08 3.73 9.46
C SER A 36 20.65 4.58 10.65
N VAL A 37 20.04 3.93 11.65
CA VAL A 37 19.56 4.57 12.88
C VAL A 37 20.28 3.99 14.10
N PHE A 38 20.69 4.84 15.03
CA PHE A 38 21.36 4.40 16.24
C PHE A 38 20.40 3.65 17.18
N LYS A 39 20.93 2.67 17.92
CA LYS A 39 20.18 1.97 18.97
C LYS A 39 19.55 2.97 19.95
N GLY A 40 18.32 2.69 20.38
CA GLY A 40 17.56 3.53 21.32
C GLY A 40 16.92 4.78 20.71
N HIS A 41 17.21 5.11 19.44
CA HIS A 41 16.55 6.21 18.73
C HIS A 41 15.26 5.73 18.04
N THR A 42 14.57 6.66 17.38
CA THR A 42 13.38 6.38 16.57
C THR A 42 13.75 6.31 15.10
N ALA A 43 13.35 5.23 14.43
CA ALA A 43 13.36 5.15 12.97
C ALA A 43 11.97 5.49 12.41
N THR A 44 11.94 6.16 11.27
CA THR A 44 10.71 6.47 10.53
C THR A 44 10.86 5.99 9.09
N ILE A 45 9.92 5.16 8.65
CA ILE A 45 9.89 4.59 7.31
C ILE A 45 8.61 5.08 6.64
N ASN A 46 8.78 5.77 5.52
CA ASN A 46 7.68 6.43 4.82
C ASN A 46 7.15 5.55 3.67
N CYS A 47 5.86 5.72 3.40
CA CYS A 47 5.12 5.07 2.35
C CYS A 47 4.08 6.03 1.80
N ILE A 48 4.05 6.19 0.48
CA ILE A 48 3.00 6.91 -0.23
C ILE A 48 2.20 5.86 -0.99
N PHE A 49 0.88 5.93 -0.91
CA PHE A 49 0.01 4.97 -1.60
C PHE A 49 -1.11 5.68 -2.34
N ASP A 50 -1.58 5.07 -3.41
CA ASP A 50 -2.81 5.47 -4.10
C ASP A 50 -3.70 4.26 -4.27
N SER A 51 -5.00 4.42 -4.03
CA SER A 51 -5.96 3.33 -4.13
C SER A 51 -7.24 3.82 -4.77
N GLY A 52 -7.71 3.06 -5.76
CA GLY A 52 -9.05 3.25 -6.32
C GLY A 52 -10.19 2.83 -5.37
N SER A 53 -9.87 2.23 -4.22
CA SER A 53 -10.85 1.86 -3.19
C SER A 53 -11.12 3.03 -2.24
N THR A 54 -12.39 3.18 -1.83
CA THR A 54 -12.78 4.12 -0.76
C THR A 54 -12.48 3.57 0.64
N ASN A 55 -12.30 2.25 0.77
CA ASN A 55 -12.02 1.55 2.02
C ASN A 55 -10.75 0.68 1.88
N PRO A 56 -9.57 1.26 1.60
CA PRO A 56 -8.33 0.51 1.54
C PRO A 56 -7.96 -0.04 2.92
N THR A 57 -7.19 -1.13 2.91
CA THR A 57 -6.48 -1.60 4.10
C THR A 57 -5.00 -1.41 3.85
N LEU A 58 -4.31 -0.82 4.81
CA LEU A 58 -2.88 -0.60 4.76
C LEU A 58 -2.19 -1.59 5.70
N PHE A 59 -1.11 -2.17 5.24
CA PHE A 59 -0.30 -3.12 5.97
C PHE A 59 1.15 -2.64 6.02
N TRP A 60 1.79 -2.86 7.16
CA TRP A 60 3.25 -2.81 7.30
C TRP A 60 3.78 -4.21 7.57
N TYR A 61 4.80 -4.59 6.80
CA TYR A 61 5.50 -5.86 6.91
C TYR A 61 6.96 -5.61 7.30
N LYS A 62 7.46 -6.45 8.20
CA LYS A 62 8.89 -6.62 8.46
C LYS A 62 9.37 -7.90 7.78
N LYS A 63 10.40 -7.81 6.94
CA LYS A 63 11.06 -8.94 6.32
C LYS A 63 12.49 -9.05 6.85
N ASP A 64 12.70 -10.05 7.70
CA ASP A 64 14.05 -10.50 8.04
C ASP A 64 14.67 -11.23 6.82
N LYS A 65 16.00 -11.34 6.78
CA LYS A 65 16.76 -11.81 5.61
C LYS A 65 16.20 -13.11 5.01
N ASP A 66 16.02 -14.11 5.86
CA ASP A 66 15.66 -15.48 5.44
C ASP A 66 14.20 -15.85 5.79
N ASP A 67 13.47 -14.96 6.45
CA ASP A 67 12.09 -15.21 6.85
C ASP A 67 11.08 -14.64 5.83
N PRO A 68 9.86 -15.23 5.75
CA PRO A 68 8.76 -14.59 5.05
C PRO A 68 8.38 -13.25 5.72
N PRO A 69 7.82 -12.28 4.97
CA PRO A 69 7.34 -11.04 5.54
C PRO A 69 6.32 -11.30 6.65
N LYS A 70 6.53 -10.70 7.82
CA LYS A 70 5.62 -10.76 8.97
C LYS A 70 4.88 -9.43 9.03
N CYS A 71 3.55 -9.48 9.05
CA CYS A 71 2.74 -8.28 9.30
C CYS A 71 3.08 -7.77 10.71
N ILE A 72 3.28 -6.46 10.86
CA ILE A 72 3.61 -5.81 12.14
C ILE A 72 2.62 -4.69 12.50
N SER A 73 1.88 -4.16 11.52
CA SER A 73 0.78 -3.23 11.72
C SER A 73 -0.19 -3.35 10.54
N ALA A 74 -1.47 -3.16 10.82
CA ALA A 74 -2.51 -3.15 9.81
C ALA A 74 -3.66 -2.23 10.25
N GLU A 75 -4.13 -1.40 9.33
CA GLU A 75 -5.20 -0.45 9.57
C GLU A 75 -6.13 -0.45 8.36
N TYR A 76 -7.45 -0.46 8.59
CA TYR A 76 -8.43 -0.33 7.50
C TYR A 76 -9.12 1.02 7.57
N ARG A 77 -9.51 1.54 6.40
CA ARG A 77 -10.27 2.77 6.30
C ARG A 77 -11.76 2.48 6.38
N ALA A 78 -12.47 3.12 7.31
CA ALA A 78 -13.92 3.09 7.40
C ALA A 78 -14.46 4.44 7.89
N GLY A 79 -15.54 4.92 7.26
CA GLY A 79 -16.14 6.21 7.64
C GLY A 79 -15.18 7.40 7.56
N GLY A 80 -14.19 7.34 6.67
CA GLY A 80 -13.15 8.38 6.54
C GLY A 80 -12.02 8.30 7.57
N SER A 81 -12.10 7.41 8.55
CA SER A 81 -11.09 7.22 9.60
C SER A 81 -10.30 5.93 9.39
N TRP A 82 -9.05 5.91 9.85
CA TRP A 82 -8.22 4.72 9.90
C TRP A 82 -8.39 4.00 11.24
N ILE A 83 -8.70 2.72 11.19
CA ILE A 83 -8.99 1.89 12.36
C ILE A 83 -7.93 0.78 12.45
N PRO A 84 -7.20 0.66 13.56
CA PRO A 84 -6.19 -0.38 13.74
C PRO A 84 -6.82 -1.77 13.86
N ILE A 85 -6.16 -2.75 13.26
CA ILE A 85 -6.50 -4.17 13.37
C ILE A 85 -5.64 -4.77 14.48
N THR A 86 -6.28 -5.40 15.47
CA THR A 86 -5.58 -6.13 16.53
C THR A 86 -4.97 -7.40 15.95
N LEU A 87 -3.64 -7.48 15.94
CA LEU A 87 -2.91 -8.64 15.48
C LEU A 87 -2.39 -9.44 16.69
N ALA A 88 -2.79 -10.71 16.79
CA ALA A 88 -2.41 -11.57 17.90
C ALA A 88 -0.88 -11.77 17.94
N GLY A 89 -0.28 -11.62 19.13
CA GLY A 89 1.14 -11.86 19.35
C GLY A 89 2.09 -10.72 18.93
N LEU A 90 1.56 -9.57 18.49
CA LEU A 90 2.38 -8.40 18.21
C LEU A 90 2.48 -7.46 19.41
N ASN A 91 3.71 -7.12 19.79
CA ASN A 91 3.99 -6.05 20.74
C ASN A 91 3.99 -4.70 19.99
N THR A 92 2.82 -4.06 19.99
CA THR A 92 2.57 -2.80 19.25
C THR A 92 3.14 -1.56 19.95
N THR A 93 3.77 -1.69 21.12
CA THR A 93 4.23 -0.50 21.87
C THR A 93 5.36 0.26 21.18
N ARG A 94 6.20 -0.44 20.39
CA ARG A 94 7.33 0.18 19.68
C ARG A 94 7.04 0.51 18.23
N PHE A 95 6.08 -0.19 17.61
CA PHE A 95 5.73 -0.02 16.19
C PHE A 95 4.44 0.78 16.10
N THR A 96 4.50 1.98 15.54
CA THR A 96 3.33 2.84 15.39
C THR A 96 3.21 3.31 13.96
N ASN A 97 2.10 3.00 13.31
CA ASN A 97 1.77 3.56 12.01
C ASN A 97 1.00 4.88 12.19
N LYS A 98 1.47 5.93 11.51
CA LYS A 98 0.76 7.21 11.37
C LYS A 98 0.29 7.35 9.93
N ILE A 99 -1.00 7.57 9.72
CA ILE A 99 -1.57 7.69 8.38
C ILE A 99 -2.22 9.06 8.24
N GLU A 100 -1.80 9.80 7.21
CA GLU A 100 -2.30 11.13 6.87
C GLU A 100 -2.60 11.19 5.37
N GLY A 101 -3.90 11.20 5.04
CA GLY A 101 -4.35 11.10 3.65
C GLY A 101 -3.87 9.80 2.99
N ASN A 102 -3.01 9.97 1.97
CA ASN A 102 -2.41 8.91 1.15
C ASN A 102 -0.95 8.62 1.55
N SER A 103 -0.53 9.09 2.73
CA SER A 103 0.80 8.88 3.29
C SER A 103 0.72 8.07 4.57
N SER A 104 1.69 7.18 4.75
CA SER A 104 1.88 6.38 5.95
C SER A 104 3.33 6.41 6.40
N ALA A 105 3.52 6.57 7.70
CA ALA A 105 4.82 6.57 8.34
C ALA A 105 4.86 5.53 9.48
N LEU A 106 5.64 4.47 9.28
CA LEU A 106 5.95 3.51 10.33
C LEU A 106 7.06 4.06 11.22
N ASN A 107 6.73 4.28 12.49
CA ASN A 107 7.68 4.66 13.52
C ASN A 107 8.08 3.45 14.35
N ILE A 108 9.39 3.27 14.51
CA ILE A 108 9.99 2.23 15.35
C ILE A 108 10.72 2.93 16.48
N GLN A 109 10.17 2.89 17.69
CA GLN A 109 10.77 3.47 18.88
C GLN A 109 11.74 2.49 19.55
N ASP A 110 12.72 3.03 20.29
CA ASP A 110 13.76 2.23 20.98
C ASP A 110 14.37 1.20 20.02
N VAL A 111 14.92 1.67 18.89
CA VAL A 111 15.46 0.80 17.83
C VAL A 111 16.51 -0.15 18.42
N ARG A 112 16.44 -1.42 18.00
CA ARG A 112 17.34 -2.51 18.41
C ARG A 112 18.01 -3.11 17.19
N VAL A 113 19.13 -3.81 17.41
CA VAL A 113 19.83 -4.56 16.34
C VAL A 113 18.90 -5.59 15.68
N SER A 114 17.97 -6.17 16.44
CA SER A 114 16.95 -7.08 15.92
C SER A 114 15.92 -6.43 15.00
N ASP A 115 15.83 -5.09 14.98
CA ASP A 115 14.94 -4.35 14.09
C ASP A 115 15.59 -4.13 12.71
N SER A 116 16.88 -4.43 12.53
CA SER A 116 17.53 -4.36 11.22
C SER A 116 16.93 -5.38 10.25
N ALA A 117 16.12 -4.89 9.31
CA ALA A 117 15.36 -5.68 8.35
C ALA A 117 14.89 -4.79 7.19
N VAL A 118 14.27 -5.41 6.18
CA VAL A 118 13.56 -4.66 5.14
C VAL A 118 12.10 -4.48 5.54
N TYR A 119 11.57 -3.28 5.36
CA TYR A 119 10.21 -2.94 5.73
C TYR A 119 9.39 -2.55 4.49
N TYR A 120 8.25 -3.20 4.32
CA TYR A 120 7.36 -3.00 3.17
C TYR A 120 6.00 -2.49 3.63
N CYS A 121 5.48 -1.48 2.95
CA CYS A 121 4.06 -1.15 3.05
C CYS A 121 3.29 -1.79 1.89
N ALA A 122 2.02 -2.12 2.10
CA ALA A 122 1.16 -2.71 1.08
C ALA A 122 -0.31 -2.34 1.28
N LEU A 123 -1.06 -2.28 0.18
CA LEU A 123 -2.52 -2.11 0.19
C LEU A 123 -3.29 -3.44 0.08
N ARG A 124 -2.57 -4.54 -0.13
CA ARG A 124 -3.12 -5.89 -0.24
C ARG A 124 -2.30 -6.85 0.62
N PRO A 125 -2.94 -7.86 1.24
CA PRO A 125 -2.21 -8.84 2.03
C PRO A 125 -1.27 -9.66 1.13
N THR A 126 -0.01 -9.79 1.56
CA THR A 126 1.02 -10.55 0.83
C THR A 126 1.11 -12.02 1.27
N VAL A 127 0.30 -12.46 2.25
CA VAL A 127 0.29 -13.84 2.75
C VAL A 127 -1.12 -14.44 2.60
N THR A 128 -1.29 -15.42 1.72
CA THR A 128 -2.48 -16.30 1.61
C THR A 128 -2.45 -17.41 2.67
N GLY A 129 -1.93 -17.12 3.87
CA GLY A 129 -1.95 -18.05 4.99
C GLY A 129 -3.22 -17.86 5.82
N ASN A 130 -4.23 -18.70 5.58
CA ASN A 130 -5.45 -18.91 6.38
C ASN A 130 -5.65 -17.95 7.57
N THR A 131 -5.94 -16.68 7.29
CA THR A 131 -6.46 -15.80 8.32
C THR A 131 -7.95 -16.04 8.31
N LYS A 132 -8.40 -16.89 9.24
CA LYS A 132 -9.82 -16.97 9.55
C LYS A 132 -10.18 -15.59 10.12
N LEU A 133 -10.79 -14.75 9.28
CA LEU A 133 -11.52 -13.57 9.70
C LEU A 133 -12.62 -13.98 10.69
#